data_AF-A0A8S1E921-F1
#
_entry.id   AF-A0A8S1E921-F1
#
_cell.length_a   1.000
_cell.length_b   1.000
_cell.length_c   1.000
_cell.angle_alpha   90.00
_cell.angle_beta   90.00
_cell.angle_gamma   90.00
#
_symmetry.space_group_name_H-M   'P 1'
#
loop_
_entity.id
_entity.type
_entity.pdbx_description
1 polymer ?
#
loop_
_entity_poly.entity_id
_entity_poly.type
_entity_poly.pdbx_seq_one_letter_code
_entity_poly.pdbx_strand_id
1 'polypeptide(L)' 'MALIIASNQVTKKGYEFYYNHQLLVLTTGSGISKTTNNQGVVMMMDSTHKVHFEKVCGERANLIKSKLVPTCLRAD' A
#
# COMPACT_ATOMS: atom_id res chain seq x y z
N MET A 1 0.38 -17.64 12.02
CA MET A 1 1.34 -16.51 12.11
C MET A 1 0.61 -15.26 11.62
N ALA A 2 0.63 -14.17 12.38
CA ALA A 2 -0.13 -12.95 12.06
C ALA A 2 0.79 -11.89 11.44
N LEU A 3 0.24 -11.10 10.51
CA LEU A 3 0.92 -9.95 9.90
C LEU A 3 0.34 -8.67 10.49
N ILE A 4 1.21 -7.81 11.02
CA ILE A 4 0.85 -6.46 11.47
C ILE A 4 1.14 -5.50 10.32
N ILE A 5 0.15 -4.68 9.98
CA ILE A 5 0.28 -3.66 8.93
C ILE A 5 0.27 -2.29 9.60
N ALA A 6 1.32 -1.51 9.37
CA ALA A 6 1.48 -0.16 9.88
C ALA A 6 1.70 0.84 8.75
N SER A 7 1.23 2.06 8.96
CA SER A 7 1.58 3.24 8.17
C SER A 7 2.08 4.32 9.15
N ASN A 8 2.68 5.41 8.65
CA ASN A 8 3.35 6.51 9.40
C ASN A 8 4.89 6.51 9.38
N GLN A 9 5.52 5.66 8.57
CA GLN A 9 6.93 5.84 8.19
C GLN A 9 7.08 5.86 6.67
N VAL A 10 7.89 6.81 6.17
CA VAL A 10 8.14 6.98 4.73
C VAL A 10 9.28 6.04 4.32
N THR A 11 8.95 4.99 3.57
CA THR A 11 9.94 4.03 3.06
C THR A 11 10.28 4.36 1.60
N LYS A 12 11.56 4.22 1.20
CA LYS A 12 12.01 4.59 -0.15
C LYS A 12 11.28 3.82 -1.25
N LYS A 13 10.99 2.53 -1.02
CA LYS A 13 10.31 1.63 -1.95
C LYS A 13 8.78 1.66 -1.83
N GLY A 14 8.23 2.35 -0.84
CA GLY A 14 6.79 2.39 -0.54
C GLY A 14 6.29 1.24 0.33
N TYR A 15 7.10 0.19 0.53
CA TYR A 15 6.85 -0.82 1.54
C TYR A 15 8.15 -1.39 2.09
N GLU A 16 8.13 -1.87 3.34
CA GLU A 16 9.26 -2.54 3.98
C GLU A 16 8.78 -3.54 5.03
N PHE A 17 9.47 -4.69 5.12
CA PHE A 17 9.17 -5.72 6.11
C PHE A 17 10.17 -5.68 7.26
N TYR A 18 9.68 -5.84 8.47
CA TYR A 18 10.46 -5.92 9.70
C TYR A 18 10.09 -7.19 10.49
N TYR A 19 10.95 -7.52 11.47
CA TYR A 19 10.73 -8.62 12.41
C TYR A 19 10.38 -9.95 11.72
N ASN A 20 11.23 -10.40 10.78
CA ASN A 20 11.03 -11.65 10.02
C ASN A 20 9.66 -11.73 9.32
N HIS A 21 9.26 -10.65 8.63
CA HIS A 21 8.01 -10.52 7.87
C HIS A 21 6.73 -10.51 8.74
N GLN A 22 6.84 -10.17 10.02
CA GLN A 22 5.68 -10.02 10.91
C GLN A 22 5.12 -8.59 10.91
N LEU A 23 5.93 -7.59 10.57
CA LEU A 23 5.51 -6.20 10.45
C LEU A 23 5.74 -5.72 9.01
N LEU A 24 4.69 -5.17 8.40
CA LEU A 24 4.72 -4.53 7.10
C LEU A 24 4.44 -3.03 7.28
N VAL A 25 5.41 -2.20 6.89
CA VAL A 25 5.25 -0.75 6.84
C VAL A 25 4.93 -0.34 5.41
N LEU A 26 3.86 0.44 5.22
CA LEU A 26 3.38 0.88 3.91
C LEU A 26 3.30 2.41 3.81
N THR A 27 3.75 2.92 2.66
CA THR A 27 3.67 4.33 2.25
C THR A 27 2.98 4.42 0.89
N THR A 28 1.79 5.01 0.86
CA THR A 28 0.96 5.12 -0.37
C THR A 28 1.25 6.35 -1.21
N GLY A 29 1.68 7.45 -0.59
CA GLY A 29 2.03 8.68 -1.32
C GLY A 29 3.45 8.63 -1.86
N SER A 30 3.64 9.09 -3.10
CA SER A 30 4.95 9.24 -3.73
C SER A 30 5.52 10.64 -3.51
N GLY A 31 6.85 10.77 -3.36
CA GLY A 31 7.52 12.07 -3.28
C GLY A 31 7.14 12.89 -2.03
N ILE A 32 6.68 12.24 -0.96
CA ILE A 32 6.30 12.89 0.31
C ILE A 32 7.54 13.54 0.94
N SER A 33 8.66 12.83 0.93
CA SER A 33 9.93 13.34 1.41
C SER A 33 10.78 13.81 0.23
N LYS A 34 11.09 15.12 0.21
CA LYS A 34 11.97 15.74 -0.79
C LYS A 34 13.38 15.13 -0.78
N THR A 35 13.81 14.58 0.35
CA THR A 35 15.15 14.01 0.56
C THR A 35 15.27 12.59 0.03
N THR A 36 14.22 11.77 0.16
CA THR A 36 14.28 10.33 -0.18
C THR A 36 13.61 9.97 -1.50
N ASN A 37 12.81 10.87 -2.09
CA ASN A 37 12.04 10.63 -3.32
C ASN A 37 11.37 9.25 -3.32
N ASN A 38 10.47 9.05 -2.34
CA ASN A 38 9.89 7.75 -2.07
C ASN A 38 8.84 7.36 -3.11
N GLN A 39 8.72 6.06 -3.36
CA GLN A 39 7.63 5.51 -4.18
C GLN A 39 6.37 5.32 -3.33
N GLY A 40 5.21 5.55 -3.93
CA GLY A 40 3.92 5.21 -3.34
C GLY A 40 3.52 3.81 -3.76
N VAL A 41 3.03 2.98 -2.84
CA VAL A 41 2.59 1.61 -3.12
C VAL A 41 1.24 1.34 -2.45
N VAL A 42 0.37 0.62 -3.15
CA VAL A 42 -0.87 0.07 -2.60
C VAL A 42 -0.71 -1.44 -2.45
N MET A 43 -1.18 -1.94 -1.31
CA MET A 43 -1.30 -3.36 -1.04
C MET A 43 -2.70 -3.82 -1.44
N MET A 44 -2.78 -4.86 -2.25
CA MET A 44 -4.03 -5.51 -2.65
C MET A 44 -4.00 -6.95 -2.17
N MET A 45 -5.13 -7.45 -1.70
CA MET A 45 -5.30 -8.84 -1.30
C MET A 45 -6.33 -9.49 -2.22
N ASP A 46 -5.98 -10.62 -2.81
CA ASP A 46 -6.91 -11.44 -3.58
C ASP A 46 -7.77 -12.33 -2.65
N SER A 47 -8.87 -12.86 -3.18
CA SER A 47 -9.74 -13.89 -2.60
C SER A 47 -8.99 -15.09 -2.02
N THR A 48 -7.80 -15.40 -2.56
CA THR A 48 -6.90 -16.45 -2.06
C THR A 48 -6.01 -16.03 -0.88
N HIS A 49 -6.24 -14.85 -0.29
CA HIS A 49 -5.42 -14.21 0.75
C HIS A 49 -3.97 -13.95 0.33
N LYS A 50 -3.69 -13.96 -0.98
CA LYS A 50 -2.39 -13.57 -1.52
C LYS A 50 -2.28 -12.07 -1.62
N VAL A 51 -1.13 -11.55 -1.19
CA VAL A 51 -0.84 -10.12 -1.13
C VAL A 51 -0.01 -9.70 -2.35
N HIS A 52 -0.44 -8.64 -3.01
CA HIS A 52 0.24 -8.01 -4.13
C HIS A 52 0.51 -6.54 -3.85
N PHE A 53 1.63 -6.02 -4.34
CA PHE A 53 2.03 -4.63 -4.19
C PHE A 53 2.08 -3.95 -5.55
N GLU A 54 1.29 -2.89 -5.73
CA GLU A 54 1.29 -2.09 -6.95
C GLU A 54 1.80 -0.67 -6.69
N LYS A 55 2.67 -0.19 -7.58
CA LYS A 55 3.21 1.17 -7.51
C LYS A 55 2.16 2.18 -7.97
N VAL A 56 2.01 3.25 -7.19
CA VAL A 56 1.18 4.39 -7.53
C VAL A 56 2.06 5.43 -8.23
N CYS A 57 1.90 5.54 -9.55
CA CYS A 57 2.34 6.71 -10.31
C CYS A 57 1.14 7.63 -10.54
N GLY A 58 1.37 8.95 -10.60
CA GLY A 58 0.31 9.98 -10.66
C GLY A 58 -0.79 9.73 -11.70
N GLU A 59 -0.47 9.10 -12.84
CA GLU A 59 -1.46 8.76 -13.89
C GLU A 59 -2.33 7.53 -13.55
N ARG A 60 -1.83 6.58 -12.74
CA ARG A 60 -2.56 5.36 -12.34
C ARG A 60 -3.41 5.53 -11.07
N ALA A 61 -3.29 6.64 -10.35
CA ALA A 61 -4.13 6.94 -9.18
C ALA A 61 -5.64 6.98 -9.53
N ASN A 62 -5.99 7.38 -10.75
CA ASN A 62 -7.38 7.38 -11.23
C ASN A 62 -7.90 5.97 -11.55
N LEU A 63 -7.02 5.04 -11.97
CA LEU A 63 -7.37 3.64 -12.24
C LEU A 63 -7.57 2.84 -10.94
N ILE A 64 -6.81 3.19 -9.91
CA ILE A 64 -6.94 2.57 -8.58
C ILE A 64 -8.22 3.06 -7.88
N LYS A 65 -8.62 4.33 -8.06
CA LYS A 65 -9.93 4.83 -7.59
C LYS A 65 -11.12 4.08 -8.19
N SER A 66 -11.08 3.71 -9.48
CA SER A 66 -12.19 2.98 -10.11
C SER A 66 -12.25 1.49 -9.75
N LYS A 67 -11.14 0.89 -9.27
CA LYS A 67 -11.09 -0.50 -8.81
C LYS A 67 -11.18 -0.70 -7.29
N LEU A 68 -10.83 0.29 -6.47
CA LEU A 68 -10.98 0.26 -5.00
C LEU A 68 -12.35 0.76 -4.51
N VAL A 69 -13.13 1.42 -5.37
CA VAL A 69 -14.55 1.71 -5.10
C VAL A 69 -15.41 0.70 -5.84
N PRO A 70 -15.40 -0.56 -5.40
CA PRO A 70 -16.67 -1.22 -5.24
C PRO A 70 -16.78 -1.94 -3.88
N THR A 71 -18.00 -1.94 -3.36
CA THR A 71 -18.58 -2.92 -2.42
C THR A 71 -18.27 -2.92 -0.92
N CYS A 72 -17.23 -2.28 -0.38
CA CYS A 72 -16.99 -2.33 1.09
C CYS A 72 -17.63 -1.20 1.93
N LEU A 73 -18.53 -0.39 1.37
CA LEU A 73 -19.18 0.74 2.08
C LEU A 73 -20.72 0.78 1.92
N ARG A 74 -21.36 -0.37 1.67
CA ARG A 74 -22.79 -0.56 1.91
C ARG A 74 -22.98 -1.68 2.91
N ALA A 75 -22.84 -1.34 4.18
CA ALA A 75 -23.54 -2.04 5.24
C ALA A 75 -24.79 -1.20 5.52
N ASP A 76 -25.90 -1.61 4.92
CA ASP A 76 -27.24 -1.36 5.48
C ASP A 76 -27.51 -2.45 6.53
#